data_AF-A0A2N9XTS9-F1
#
_entry.id   AF-A0A2N9XTS9-F1
#
_cell.length_a   1.000
_cell.length_b   1.000
_cell.length_c   1.000
_cell.angle_alpha   90.00
_cell.angle_beta   90.00
_cell.angle_gamma   90.00
#
_symmetry.space_group_name_H-M   'P 1'
#
loop_
_entity.id
_entity.type
_entity.pdbx_description
1 polymer ?
#
loop_
_entity_poly.entity_id
_entity_poly.type
_entity_poly.pdbx_seq_one_letter_code
_entity_poly.pdbx_strand_id
1 'polypeptide(L)'
;MPLNKEDLAENDFRRTNPRFQDNNLEHNKRLLQALEPMTIKYNCTMGQIALAWLLAQWAHIVPIPGTKNEKYLRENNQASLLQLEESDVNLLNDLKNSIQIQGERYTPEGMKGIF
;
A
#
# COMPACT_ATOMS: atom_id res chain seq x y z
N MET A 1 10.59 -2.07 -6.01
CA MET A 1 10.57 -3.24 -6.92
C MET A 1 9.55 -2.93 -8.00
N PRO A 2 9.88 -2.98 -9.29
CA PRO A 2 8.87 -2.77 -10.32
C PRO A 2 7.83 -3.88 -10.20
N LEU A 3 6.56 -3.49 -10.08
CA LEU A 3 5.44 -4.41 -10.07
C LEU A 3 4.90 -4.45 -11.49
N ASN A 4 5.18 -5.50 -12.25
CA ASN A 4 4.57 -5.71 -13.55
C ASN A 4 3.69 -6.96 -13.52
N LYS A 5 2.68 -7.00 -14.39
CA LYS A 5 1.77 -8.14 -14.44
C LYS A 5 2.53 -9.40 -14.86
N GLU A 6 3.53 -9.29 -15.71
CA GLU A 6 4.38 -10.38 -16.21
C GLU A 6 5.19 -11.05 -15.09
N ASP A 7 5.49 -10.33 -14.01
CA ASP A 7 6.24 -10.85 -12.86
C ASP A 7 5.36 -11.71 -11.92
N LEU A 8 4.05 -11.75 -12.15
CA LEU A 8 3.10 -12.52 -11.35
C LEU A 8 2.96 -13.95 -11.89
N ALA A 9 3.05 -14.93 -10.99
CA ALA A 9 2.78 -16.35 -11.29
C ALA A 9 1.42 -16.53 -11.98
N GLU A 10 1.29 -17.49 -12.90
CA GLU A 10 0.10 -17.69 -13.73
C GLU A 10 -1.20 -17.83 -12.92
N ASN A 11 -1.13 -18.40 -11.72
CA ASN A 11 -2.27 -18.60 -10.82
C ASN A 11 -2.46 -17.48 -9.77
N ASP A 12 -1.71 -16.38 -9.85
CA ASP A 12 -1.85 -15.26 -8.93
C ASP A 12 -3.14 -14.47 -9.20
N PHE A 13 -3.98 -14.31 -8.17
CA PHE A 13 -5.27 -13.62 -8.29
C PHE A 13 -5.14 -12.17 -8.78
N ARG A 14 -3.98 -11.53 -8.57
CA ARG A 14 -3.74 -10.15 -9.03
C ARG A 14 -3.72 -10.05 -10.55
N ARG A 15 -3.44 -11.13 -11.28
CA ARG A 15 -3.46 -11.13 -12.75
C ARG A 15 -4.81 -10.74 -13.33
N THR A 16 -5.91 -11.04 -12.63
CA THR A 16 -7.28 -10.69 -13.04
C THR A 16 -7.84 -9.50 -12.26
N ASN A 17 -7.14 -9.01 -11.23
CA ASN A 17 -7.60 -7.87 -10.44
C ASN A 17 -7.58 -6.58 -11.29
N PRO A 18 -8.67 -5.79 -11.34
CA PRO A 18 -8.73 -4.57 -12.15
C PRO A 18 -7.62 -3.55 -11.85
N ARG A 19 -7.14 -3.44 -10.60
CA ARG A 19 -6.08 -2.49 -10.21
C ARG A 19 -4.69 -2.83 -10.73
N PHE A 20 -4.50 -4.08 -11.16
CA PHE A 20 -3.23 -4.63 -11.65
C PHE A 20 -3.24 -4.85 -13.17
N GLN A 21 -4.29 -4.40 -13.88
CA GLN A 21 -4.30 -4.37 -15.34
C GLN A 21 -3.45 -3.20 -15.85
N ASP A 22 -2.75 -3.39 -16.97
CA ASP A 22 -1.61 -2.56 -17.40
C ASP A 22 -1.81 -1.05 -17.23
N ASN A 23 -2.86 -0.47 -17.82
CA ASN A 23 -3.13 0.98 -17.70
C ASN A 23 -3.43 1.44 -16.26
N ASN A 24 -4.15 0.62 -15.50
CA ASN A 24 -4.50 0.91 -14.11
C ASN A 24 -3.27 0.76 -13.20
N LEU A 25 -2.45 -0.25 -13.44
CA LEU A 25 -1.23 -0.50 -12.68
C LEU A 25 -0.23 0.64 -12.87
N GLU A 26 0.01 1.06 -14.12
CA GLU A 26 0.88 2.21 -14.43
C GLU A 26 0.36 3.51 -13.81
N HIS A 27 -0.95 3.74 -13.83
CA HIS A 27 -1.54 4.89 -13.13
C HIS A 27 -1.32 4.79 -11.60
N ASN A 28 -1.64 3.65 -11.01
CA ASN A 28 -1.60 3.42 -9.56
C ASN A 28 -0.17 3.44 -9.00
N LYS A 29 0.85 3.12 -9.82
CA LYS A 29 2.27 3.24 -9.45
C LYS A 29 2.68 4.66 -9.03
N ARG A 30 1.93 5.69 -9.44
CA ARG A 30 2.15 7.08 -8.99
C ARG A 30 2.06 7.23 -7.47
N LEU A 31 1.26 6.40 -6.79
CA LEU A 31 1.27 6.36 -5.32
C LEU A 31 2.63 5.94 -4.77
N LEU A 32 3.26 4.93 -5.38
CA LEU A 32 4.57 4.45 -4.93
C LEU A 32 5.63 5.52 -5.12
N GLN A 33 5.57 6.25 -6.23
CA GLN A 33 6.47 7.38 -6.51
C GLN A 33 6.30 8.49 -5.46
N ALA A 34 5.07 8.78 -5.03
CA ALA A 34 4.81 9.78 -3.99
C ALA A 34 5.38 9.37 -2.61
N LEU A 35 5.51 8.07 -2.32
CA LEU A 35 6.07 7.56 -1.07
C LEU A 35 7.60 7.53 -1.06
N GLU A 36 8.25 7.47 -2.22
CA GLU A 36 9.70 7.29 -2.35
C GLU A 36 10.52 8.34 -1.56
N PRO A 37 10.22 9.64 -1.60
CA PRO A 37 10.94 10.63 -0.79
C PRO A 37 10.84 10.36 0.72
N MET A 38 9.71 9.85 1.20
CA MET A 38 9.51 9.52 2.62
C MET A 38 10.33 8.32 3.05
N THR A 39 10.48 7.31 2.17
CA THR A 39 11.33 6.15 2.48
C THR A 39 12.77 6.55 2.75
N ILE A 40 13.27 7.56 2.02
CA ILE A 40 14.60 8.15 2.19
C ILE A 40 14.64 8.97 3.47
N LYS A 41 13.66 9.88 3.67
CA LYS A 41 13.56 10.75 4.86
C LYS A 41 13.58 9.96 6.17
N TYR A 42 12.81 8.89 6.25
CA TYR A 42 12.63 8.09 7.46
C TYR A 42 13.50 6.83 7.50
N ASN A 43 14.32 6.59 6.46
CA ASN A 43 15.16 5.39 6.31
C ASN A 43 14.38 4.09 6.59
N CYS A 44 13.25 3.91 5.89
CA CYS A 44 12.32 2.81 6.12
C CYS A 44 11.68 2.32 4.80
N THR A 45 10.94 1.21 4.83
CA THR A 45 10.26 0.68 3.64
C THR A 45 8.94 1.40 3.37
N MET A 46 8.45 1.35 2.13
CA MET A 46 7.12 1.90 1.78
C MET A 46 5.99 1.26 2.61
N GLY A 47 6.13 -0.03 2.95
CA GLY A 47 5.18 -0.73 3.81
C GLY A 47 5.17 -0.17 5.24
N GLN A 48 6.35 0.20 5.76
CA GLN A 48 6.45 0.85 7.07
C GLN A 48 5.85 2.26 7.07
N ILE A 49 6.04 3.06 6.00
CA ILE A 49 5.35 4.36 5.86
C ILE A 49 3.83 4.17 5.87
N ALA A 50 3.29 3.21 5.12
CA ALA A 50 1.86 2.95 5.08
C ALA A 50 1.28 2.54 6.44
N LEU A 51 2.00 1.70 7.20
CA LEU A 51 1.60 1.31 8.55
C LEU A 51 1.71 2.47 9.56
N ALA A 52 2.78 3.26 9.50
CA ALA A 52 2.97 4.43 10.35
C ALA A 52 1.88 5.50 10.09
N TRP A 53 1.52 5.72 8.83
CA TRP A 53 0.41 6.58 8.45
C TRP A 53 -0.93 6.10 9.02
N LEU A 54 -1.20 4.79 8.94
CA LEU A 54 -2.42 4.21 9.51
C LEU A 54 -2.47 4.38 11.03
N LEU A 55 -1.35 4.17 11.72
CA LEU A 55 -1.21 4.40 13.16
C LEU A 55 -1.43 5.86 13.57
N ALA A 56 -1.07 6.81 12.70
CA ALA A 56 -1.24 8.24 12.97
C ALA A 56 -2.68 8.75 12.84
N GLN A 57 -3.61 7.98 12.24
CA GLN A 57 -4.97 8.45 11.99
C GLN A 57 -5.83 8.51 13.26
N TRP A 58 -5.62 7.59 14.21
CA TRP A 58 -6.45 7.48 15.42
C TRP A 58 -5.64 6.96 16.61
N ALA A 59 -5.93 7.47 17.81
CA ALA A 59 -5.21 7.11 19.04
C ALA A 59 -5.29 5.62 19.43
N HIS A 60 -6.33 4.91 18.99
CA HIS A 60 -6.60 3.53 19.41
C HIS A 60 -6.74 2.55 18.23
N ILE A 61 -5.97 2.76 17.16
CA ILE A 61 -5.90 1.81 16.05
C ILE A 61 -4.79 0.77 16.26
N VAL A 62 -5.08 -0.49 15.94
CA VAL A 62 -4.11 -1.59 15.94
C VAL A 62 -4.12 -2.25 14.56
N PRO A 63 -3.17 -1.93 13.66
CA PRO A 63 -3.01 -2.62 12.39
C PRO A 63 -2.68 -4.11 12.60
N ILE A 64 -3.27 -4.97 11.77
CA ILE A 64 -3.00 -6.42 11.79
C ILE A 64 -2.35 -6.81 10.43
N PRO A 65 -1.08 -6.42 10.19
CA PRO A 65 -0.43 -6.74 8.93
C PRO A 65 -0.12 -8.24 8.85
N GLY A 66 -0.73 -8.93 7.89
CA GLY A 66 -0.51 -10.35 7.66
C GLY A 66 0.88 -10.65 7.11
N THR A 67 1.53 -11.69 7.62
CA THR A 67 2.78 -12.23 7.08
C THR A 67 2.93 -13.71 7.44
N LYS A 68 3.64 -14.47 6.61
CA LYS A 68 4.06 -15.86 6.90
C LYS A 68 5.56 -15.97 7.20
N ASN A 69 6.29 -14.85 7.18
CA ASN A 69 7.75 -14.81 7.34
C ASN A 69 8.13 -13.88 8.50
N GLU A 70 8.98 -14.39 9.39
CA GLU A 70 9.45 -13.67 10.58
C GLU A 70 10.19 -12.36 10.26
N LYS A 71 10.95 -12.32 9.15
CA LYS A 71 11.62 -11.10 8.69
C LYS A 71 10.61 -9.96 8.49
N TYR A 72 9.52 -10.23 7.78
CA TYR A 72 8.49 -9.21 7.53
C TYR A 72 7.68 -8.90 8.78
N LEU A 73 7.54 -9.84 9.74
CA LEU A 73 6.95 -9.54 11.04
C LEU A 73 7.78 -8.47 11.77
N ARG A 74 9.11 -8.65 11.79
CA ARG A 74 10.04 -7.70 12.42
C ARG A 74 10.03 -6.34 11.70
N GLU A 75 10.03 -6.35 10.37
CA GLU A 75 9.94 -5.12 9.55
C GLU A 75 8.61 -4.37 9.81
N ASN A 76 7.47 -5.07 9.80
CA ASN A 76 6.16 -4.49 10.07
C ASN A 76 6.08 -3.89 11.48
N ASN A 77 6.65 -4.58 12.48
CA ASN A 77 6.68 -4.10 13.86
C ASN A 77 7.49 -2.80 14.01
N GLN A 78 8.58 -2.64 13.26
CA GLN A 78 9.38 -1.41 13.30
C GLN A 78 8.60 -0.17 12.81
N ALA A 79 7.52 -0.34 12.04
CA ALA A 79 6.67 0.77 11.63
C ALA A 79 6.04 1.52 12.81
N SER A 80 5.79 0.85 13.94
CA SER A 80 5.21 1.47 15.13
C SER A 80 6.16 2.44 15.85
N LEU A 81 7.44 2.43 15.48
CA LEU A 81 8.47 3.32 16.02
C LEU A 81 8.65 4.57 15.16
N LEU A 82 8.05 4.60 13.96
CA LEU A 82 8.12 5.75 13.07
C LEU A 82 7.12 6.82 13.53
N GLN A 83 7.62 8.02 13.78
CA GLN A 83 6.82 9.20 14.03
C GLN A 83 6.85 10.07 12.77
N LEU A 84 5.78 10.01 11.99
CA LEU A 84 5.64 10.87 10.82
C LEU A 84 5.34 12.30 11.29
N GLU A 85 6.00 13.27 10.67
CA GLU A 85 5.68 14.68 10.84
C GLU A 85 4.25 14.97 10.38
N GLU A 86 3.59 15.93 11.02
CA GLU A 86 2.20 16.31 10.69
C GLU A 86 2.04 16.70 9.22
N SER A 87 3.03 17.37 8.64
CA SER A 87 3.04 17.72 7.21
C SER A 87 3.04 16.48 6.30
N ASP A 88 3.75 15.43 6.68
CA ASP A 88 3.81 14.19 5.90
C ASP A 88 2.50 13.40 6.05
N VAL A 89 1.92 13.36 7.24
CA VAL A 89 0.59 12.76 7.46
C VAL A 89 -0.46 13.46 6.62
N ASN A 90 -0.45 14.80 6.59
CA ASN A 90 -1.37 15.60 5.78
C ASN A 90 -1.15 15.35 4.28
N LEU A 91 0.10 15.32 3.82
CA LEU A 91 0.42 14.97 2.44
C LEU A 91 -0.15 13.59 2.05
N LEU A 92 0.02 12.58 2.90
CA LEU A 92 -0.51 11.23 2.67
C LEU A 92 -2.04 11.18 2.66
N ASN A 93 -2.69 11.93 3.55
CA ASN A 93 -4.15 12.06 3.58
C ASN A 93 -4.70 12.66 2.27
N ASP A 94 -3.95 13.60 1.67
CA ASP A 94 -4.33 14.30 0.45
C ASP A 94 -4.00 13.55 -0.83
N LEU A 95 -3.17 12.49 -0.80
CA LEU A 95 -2.82 11.72 -2.00
C LEU A 95 -4.03 11.17 -2.75
N LYS A 96 -5.12 10.83 -2.05
CA LYS A 96 -6.36 10.35 -2.69
C LYS A 96 -7.04 11.41 -3.57
N ASN A 97 -6.79 12.69 -3.29
CA ASN A 97 -7.36 13.81 -4.04
C ASN A 97 -6.57 14.06 -5.33
N SER A 98 -5.26 13.77 -5.33
CA SER A 98 -4.38 13.95 -6.49
C SER A 98 -4.21 12.68 -7.34
N ILE A 99 -4.33 11.50 -6.73
CA ILE A 99 -4.13 10.20 -7.38
C ILE A 99 -5.35 9.31 -7.08
N GLN A 100 -6.27 9.25 -8.04
CA GLN A 100 -7.42 8.36 -7.96
C GLN A 100 -7.03 6.94 -8.34
N ILE A 101 -7.25 5.99 -7.43
CA ILE A 101 -7.03 4.57 -7.71
C ILE A 101 -7.90 4.11 -8.87
N GLN A 102 -7.26 3.63 -9.93
CA GLN A 102 -7.93 3.09 -11.10
C GLN A 102 -8.17 1.58 -10.95
N GLY A 103 -9.36 1.14 -11.33
CA GLY A 103 -9.80 -0.25 -11.21
C GLY A 103 -10.48 -0.57 -9.87
N GLU A 104 -11.55 -1.36 -9.97
CA GLU A 104 -12.29 -1.86 -8.82
C GLU A 104 -11.43 -2.72 -7.89
N ARG A 105 -11.76 -2.73 -6.59
CA ARG A 105 -11.03 -3.50 -5.58
C ARG A 105 -11.08 -5.02 -5.85
N TYR A 106 -12.21 -5.49 -6.37
CA TYR A 106 -12.49 -6.89 -6.68
C TYR A 106 -12.99 -7.01 -8.12
N THR A 107 -12.85 -8.20 -8.71
CA THR A 107 -13.54 -8.53 -9.96
C THR A 107 -15.05 -8.69 -9.70
N PRO A 108 -15.90 -8.64 -10.74
CA PRO A 108 -17.33 -8.95 -10.59
C PRO A 108 -17.58 -10.31 -9.93
N GLU A 109 -16.75 -11.32 -10.23
CA GLU A 109 -16.82 -12.64 -9.61
C GLU A 109 -16.40 -12.60 -8.13
N GLY A 110 -15.34 -11.87 -7.80
CA GLY A 110 -14.87 -11.67 -6.42
C GLY A 110 -15.88 -10.91 -5.55
N MET A 111 -16.71 -10.05 -6.16
CA MET A 111 -17.80 -9.36 -5.47
C MET A 111 -18.95 -10.30 -5.07
N LYS A 112 -19.17 -11.42 -5.77
CA LYS A 112 -20.28 -12.34 -5.47
C LYS A 112 -20.17 -13.01 -4.09
N GLY A 113 -18.97 -13.09 -3.52
CA GLY A 113 -18.72 -13.63 -2.18
C GLY A 113 -18.75 -12.59 -1.06
N ILE A 114 -19.07 -11.33 -1.39
CA ILE A 114 -19.15 -10.21 -0.44
C ILE A 114 -20.63 -9.84 -0.28
N PHE A 115 -21.43 -10.77 0.24
CA PHE A 115 -22.83 -10.56 0.64
C PHE A 115 -23.17 -11.47 1.81
#